data_AF-A0A7J7ISR5-F1
#
_entry.id   AF-A0A7J7ISR5-F1
#
_cell.length_a   1.000
_cell.length_b   1.000
_cell.length_c   1.000
_cell.angle_alpha   90.00
_cell.angle_beta   90.00
_cell.angle_gamma   90.00
#
_symmetry.space_group_name_H-M   'P 1'
#
loop_
_entity.id
_entity.type
_entity.pdbx_description
1 polymer ?
#
loop_
_entity_poly.entity_id
_entity_poly.type
_entity_poly.pdbx_seq_one_letter_code
_entity_poly.pdbx_strand_id
1 'polypeptide(L)'
;MEAARFPMLSLKPKSVTTKTKFKDVLLPLIVAHFDEEASKYTAECSELDDLRLSACNAPLDYNGCATLKKYYCQLCFLLRRFPFLVGHQDLDLKFSWKDAYSGKTVCLNDIEFEKAVILYNTAAIHSFLGSVETRNSAEGMKVSCTHFQNAAWAFQTVRDEFSSDYFSDWTFDILSFLQQLMLVS
;
A
#
# COMPACT_ATOMS: atom_id res chain seq x y z
N MET A 1 32.01 -8.85 -25.43
CA MET A 1 31.13 -7.70 -25.72
C MET A 1 29.99 -7.79 -24.73
N GLU A 2 29.99 -6.96 -23.69
CA GLU A 2 28.92 -6.98 -22.69
C GLU A 2 27.66 -6.40 -23.36
N ALA A 3 26.57 -7.17 -23.43
CA ALA A 3 25.34 -6.69 -24.05
C ALA A 3 24.81 -5.49 -23.27
N ALA A 4 24.57 -4.38 -23.97
CA ALA A 4 23.97 -3.18 -23.37
C ALA A 4 22.58 -3.54 -22.83
N ARG A 5 22.31 -3.17 -21.58
CA ARG A 5 21.06 -3.49 -20.90
C ARG A 5 20.03 -2.41 -21.16
N PHE A 6 18.81 -2.83 -21.46
CA PHE A 6 17.71 -1.90 -21.66
C PHE A 6 17.29 -1.25 -20.33
N PRO A 7 16.92 0.04 -20.33
CA PRO A 7 16.33 0.69 -19.17
C PRO A 7 14.99 0.02 -18.84
N MET A 8 14.71 -0.13 -17.55
CA MET A 8 13.44 -0.70 -17.07
C MET A 8 12.49 0.40 -16.62
N LEU A 9 11.20 0.17 -16.81
CA LEU A 9 10.16 1.09 -16.39
C LEU A 9 9.85 0.88 -14.90
N SER A 10 9.56 1.98 -14.20
CA SER A 10 9.09 1.96 -12.82
C SER A 10 7.91 2.90 -12.63
N LEU A 11 7.12 2.62 -11.60
CA LEU A 11 5.93 3.39 -11.26
C LEU A 11 6.20 4.35 -10.11
N LYS A 12 5.35 5.38 -10.03
CA LYS A 12 5.35 6.34 -8.94
C LYS A 12 4.32 5.93 -7.88
N PRO A 13 4.67 5.96 -6.59
CA PRO A 13 3.71 5.76 -5.52
C PRO A 13 2.70 6.91 -5.49
N LYS A 14 1.47 6.60 -5.06
CA LYS A 14 0.43 7.58 -4.77
C LYS A 14 0.76 8.29 -3.45
N SER A 15 0.44 9.58 -3.36
CA SER A 15 0.81 10.42 -2.20
C SER A 15 -0.38 10.69 -1.28
N VAL A 16 -0.17 10.65 0.02
CA VAL A 16 -1.21 10.99 1.01
C VAL A 16 -1.57 12.49 0.93
N THR A 17 -2.83 12.82 1.21
CA THR A 17 -3.30 14.23 1.24
C THR A 17 -3.93 14.66 2.57
N THR A 18 -4.35 13.71 3.40
CA THR A 18 -4.91 13.98 4.73
C THR A 18 -4.31 13.08 5.80
N LYS A 19 -4.32 13.56 7.05
CA LYS A 19 -3.96 12.75 8.21
C LYS A 19 -5.21 12.05 8.72
N THR A 20 -5.16 10.72 8.77
CA THR A 20 -6.18 9.86 9.38
C THR A 20 -5.63 9.38 10.72
N LYS A 21 -6.49 9.37 11.75
CA LYS A 21 -6.15 8.88 13.09
C LYS A 21 -7.07 7.73 13.46
N PHE A 22 -6.52 6.52 13.52
CA PHE A 22 -7.24 5.34 13.96
C PHE A 22 -7.68 5.46 15.41
N LYS A 23 -6.85 6.06 16.27
CA LYS A 23 -7.14 6.19 17.70
C LYS A 23 -8.48 6.84 18.00
N ASP A 24 -8.84 7.87 17.23
CA ASP A 24 -10.08 8.64 17.42
C ASP A 24 -11.33 7.80 17.10
N VAL A 25 -11.19 6.74 16.31
CA VAL A 25 -12.26 5.82 15.92
C VAL A 25 -12.22 4.52 16.72
N LEU A 26 -11.04 3.92 16.90
CA LEU A 26 -10.90 2.62 17.56
C LEU A 26 -11.19 2.66 19.06
N LEU A 27 -10.77 3.70 19.77
CA LEU A 27 -10.98 3.77 21.22
C LEU A 27 -12.48 3.81 21.61
N PRO A 28 -13.32 4.66 20.98
CA PRO A 28 -14.77 4.59 21.19
C PRO A 28 -15.37 3.23 20.83
N LEU A 29 -14.91 2.61 19.74
CA LEU A 29 -15.41 1.31 19.29
C LEU A 29 -15.06 0.19 20.27
N ILE A 30 -13.87 0.22 20.89
CA ILE A 30 -13.47 -0.76 21.90
C ILE A 30 -14.43 -0.72 23.09
N VAL A 31 -14.72 0.48 23.60
CA VAL A 31 -15.66 0.67 24.71
C VAL A 31 -17.07 0.21 24.31
N ALA A 32 -17.53 0.59 23.12
CA ALA A 32 -18.89 0.30 22.67
C ALA A 32 -19.15 -1.19 22.35
N HIS A 33 -18.17 -1.89 21.77
CA HIS A 33 -18.37 -3.26 21.26
C HIS A 33 -17.76 -4.36 22.14
N PHE A 34 -16.75 -4.03 22.96
CA PHE A 34 -16.04 -5.02 23.78
C PHE A 34 -16.19 -4.79 25.29
N ASP A 35 -16.82 -3.69 25.71
CA ASP A 35 -16.97 -3.29 27.12
C ASP A 35 -15.61 -3.23 27.86
N GLU A 36 -14.56 -2.84 27.12
CA GLU A 36 -13.20 -2.72 27.61
C GLU A 36 -12.79 -1.25 27.77
N GLU A 37 -11.92 -0.96 28.74
CA GLU A 37 -11.41 0.39 28.98
C GLU A 37 -10.47 0.87 27.85
N ALA A 38 -10.82 1.98 27.20
CA ALA A 38 -10.02 2.59 26.14
C ALA A 38 -8.57 2.95 26.55
N SER A 39 -8.34 3.25 27.83
CA SER A 39 -7.00 3.59 28.34
C SER A 39 -5.98 2.48 28.12
N LYS A 40 -6.42 1.21 28.12
CA LYS A 40 -5.57 0.04 27.92
C LYS A 40 -5.00 -0.08 26.51
N TYR A 41 -5.66 0.54 25.53
CA TYR A 41 -5.33 0.42 24.09
C TYR A 41 -4.79 1.71 23.49
N THR A 42 -4.60 2.73 24.33
CA THR A 42 -4.21 4.07 23.89
C THR A 42 -2.80 4.08 23.28
N ALA A 43 -1.88 3.27 23.81
CA ALA A 43 -0.52 3.17 23.31
C ALA A 43 -0.50 2.50 21.94
N GLU A 44 -1.16 1.35 21.81
CA GLU A 44 -1.25 0.53 20.60
C GLU A 44 -1.94 1.30 19.45
N CYS A 45 -3.01 2.04 19.75
CA CYS A 45 -3.66 2.89 18.75
C CYS A 45 -2.73 4.03 18.30
N SER A 46 -1.91 4.58 19.20
CA SER A 46 -0.93 5.63 18.86
C SER A 46 0.21 5.05 18.00
N GLU A 47 0.69 3.84 18.31
CA GLU A 47 1.67 3.14 17.48
C GLU A 47 1.15 2.84 16.06
N LEU A 48 -0.14 2.52 15.92
CA LEU A 48 -0.76 2.34 14.60
C LEU A 48 -0.81 3.65 13.81
N ASP A 49 -1.13 4.77 14.46
CA ASP A 49 -1.13 6.10 13.84
C ASP A 49 0.29 6.49 13.37
N ASP A 50 1.30 6.25 14.19
CA ASP A 50 2.71 6.50 13.86
C ASP A 50 3.20 5.59 12.71
N LEU A 51 2.77 4.32 12.71
CA LEU A 51 3.07 3.40 11.63
C LEU A 51 2.42 3.82 10.31
N ARG A 52 1.15 4.29 10.35
CA ARG A 52 0.50 4.87 9.17
C ARG A 52 1.27 6.07 8.65
N LEU A 53 1.67 6.98 9.53
CA LEU A 53 2.45 8.16 9.14
C LEU A 53 3.77 7.76 8.48
N SER A 54 4.44 6.74 9.02
CA SER A 54 5.68 6.19 8.46
C SER A 54 5.44 5.56 7.08
N ALA A 55 4.35 4.82 6.91
CA ALA A 55 3.96 4.21 5.64
C ALA A 55 3.61 5.26 4.57
N CYS A 56 2.90 6.32 4.95
CA CYS A 56 2.56 7.43 4.04
C CYS A 56 3.80 8.21 3.55
N ASN A 57 4.89 8.18 4.31
CA ASN A 57 6.15 8.85 3.98
C ASN A 57 7.28 7.84 3.70
N ALA A 58 6.92 6.62 3.28
CA ALA A 58 7.89 5.56 3.04
C ALA A 58 8.93 5.99 1.98
N PRO A 59 10.23 5.89 2.27
CA PRO A 59 11.28 6.20 1.30
C PRO A 59 11.27 5.18 0.14
N LEU A 60 11.81 5.57 -1.01
CA LEU A 60 11.94 4.68 -2.18
C LEU A 60 13.14 3.71 -2.03
N ASP A 61 13.13 2.91 -0.97
CA ASP A 61 14.18 1.95 -0.63
C ASP A 61 13.63 0.67 0.04
N TYR A 62 14.53 -0.19 0.50
CA TYR A 62 14.18 -1.43 1.20
C TYR A 62 13.43 -1.18 2.53
N ASN A 63 13.75 -0.09 3.25
CA ASN A 63 13.07 0.28 4.49
C ASN A 63 11.64 0.75 4.21
N GLY A 64 11.42 1.44 3.09
CA GLY A 64 10.09 1.78 2.61
C GLY A 64 9.24 0.54 2.35
N CYS A 65 9.78 -0.45 1.64
CA CYS A 65 9.10 -1.73 1.42
C CYS A 65 8.73 -2.42 2.75
N ALA A 66 9.68 -2.49 3.68
CA ALA A 66 9.45 -3.10 4.99
C ALA A 66 8.37 -2.37 5.80
N THR A 67 8.39 -1.04 5.78
CA THR A 67 7.40 -0.18 6.46
C THR A 67 6.00 -0.38 5.88
N LEU A 68 5.85 -0.32 4.56
CA LEU A 68 4.56 -0.55 3.89
C LEU A 68 4.01 -1.95 4.18
N LYS A 69 4.86 -2.98 4.10
CA LYS A 69 4.48 -4.36 4.41
C LYS A 69 4.03 -4.50 5.87
N LYS A 70 4.77 -3.91 6.82
CA LYS A 70 4.41 -3.92 8.24
C LYS A 70 3.04 -3.27 8.44
N TYR A 71 2.81 -2.11 7.83
CA TYR A 71 1.53 -1.41 7.93
C TYR A 71 0.37 -2.19 7.31
N TYR A 72 0.56 -2.75 6.10
CA TYR A 72 -0.42 -3.62 5.45
C TYR A 72 -0.82 -4.80 6.33
N CYS A 73 0.14 -5.48 6.96
CA CYS A 73 -0.13 -6.57 7.91
C CYS A 73 -0.96 -6.09 9.11
N GLN A 74 -0.67 -4.90 9.65
CA GLN A 74 -1.45 -4.34 10.76
C GLN A 74 -2.89 -4.04 10.35
N LEU A 75 -3.13 -3.51 9.14
CA LEU A 75 -4.48 -3.33 8.60
C LEU A 75 -5.22 -4.67 8.50
N CYS A 76 -4.56 -5.72 8.00
CA CYS A 76 -5.13 -7.06 7.95
C CYS A 76 -5.49 -7.61 9.33
N PHE A 77 -4.63 -7.43 10.34
CA PHE A 77 -4.92 -7.86 11.71
C PHE A 77 -6.04 -7.03 12.35
N LEU A 78 -6.06 -5.73 12.11
CA LEU A 78 -7.11 -4.83 12.58
C LEU A 78 -8.46 -5.29 12.05
N LEU A 79 -8.58 -5.55 10.75
CA LEU A 79 -9.82 -6.01 10.13
C LEU A 79 -10.31 -7.37 10.63
N ARG A 80 -9.40 -8.27 11.00
CA ARG A 80 -9.79 -9.54 11.62
C ARG A 80 -10.42 -9.35 13.00
N ARG A 81 -10.04 -8.31 13.73
CA ARG A 81 -10.56 -7.99 15.07
C ARG A 81 -11.75 -7.04 15.04
N PHE A 82 -11.79 -6.14 14.06
CA PHE A 82 -12.84 -5.14 13.84
C PHE A 82 -13.43 -5.32 12.43
N PRO A 83 -14.09 -6.46 12.12
CA PRO A 83 -14.62 -6.73 10.78
C PRO A 83 -15.69 -5.73 10.35
N PHE A 84 -16.36 -5.08 11.31
CA PHE A 84 -17.32 -4.01 11.10
C PHE A 84 -16.68 -2.66 10.69
N LEU A 85 -15.35 -2.56 10.55
CA LEU A 85 -14.76 -1.39 9.88
C LEU A 85 -15.02 -1.39 8.38
N VAL A 86 -15.33 -2.56 7.79
CA VAL A 86 -15.65 -2.67 6.37
C VAL A 86 -17.10 -2.24 6.13
N GLY A 87 -17.32 -1.31 5.19
CA GLY A 87 -18.66 -0.91 4.74
C GLY A 87 -19.45 0.00 5.70
N HIS A 88 -18.90 0.35 6.87
CA HIS A 88 -19.55 1.26 7.81
C HIS A 88 -19.24 2.73 7.49
N GLN A 89 -20.15 3.39 6.77
CA GLN A 89 -19.99 4.78 6.36
C GLN A 89 -20.08 5.80 7.51
N ASP A 90 -20.63 5.40 8.66
CA ASP A 90 -20.88 6.29 9.80
C ASP A 90 -19.64 6.54 10.67
N LEU A 91 -18.58 5.74 10.52
CA LEU A 91 -17.32 5.94 11.24
C LEU A 91 -16.49 7.01 10.54
N ASP A 92 -15.90 7.97 11.25
CA ASP A 92 -15.09 9.02 10.60
C ASP A 92 -13.64 8.54 10.32
N LEU A 93 -13.49 7.43 9.58
CA LEU A 93 -12.20 6.83 9.23
C LEU A 93 -11.87 7.00 7.73
N LYS A 94 -11.69 8.25 7.32
CA LYS A 94 -11.46 8.60 5.91
C LYS A 94 -9.98 8.54 5.53
N PHE A 95 -9.72 7.99 4.35
CA PHE A 95 -8.39 7.90 3.74
C PHE A 95 -8.37 8.69 2.44
N SER A 96 -7.38 9.57 2.26
CA SER A 96 -7.29 10.44 1.09
C SER A 96 -5.93 10.32 0.40
N TRP A 97 -5.96 9.84 -0.83
CA TRP A 97 -4.77 9.59 -1.65
C TRP A 97 -4.86 10.30 -2.99
N LYS A 98 -3.74 10.87 -3.41
CA LYS A 98 -3.58 11.53 -4.71
C LYS A 98 -2.82 10.63 -5.66
N ASP A 99 -3.42 10.43 -6.83
CA ASP A 99 -2.80 9.70 -7.91
C ASP A 99 -1.61 10.48 -8.52
N ALA A 100 -0.52 9.76 -8.78
CA ALA A 100 0.73 10.36 -9.24
C ALA A 100 0.71 10.83 -10.70
N TYR A 101 -0.20 10.31 -11.52
CA TYR A 101 -0.23 10.54 -12.97
C TYR A 101 -1.34 11.51 -13.38
N SER A 102 -2.56 11.27 -12.91
CA SER A 102 -3.72 12.13 -13.16
C SER A 102 -3.78 13.34 -12.21
N GLY A 103 -3.07 13.28 -11.07
CA GLY A 103 -3.13 14.31 -10.04
C GLY A 103 -4.47 14.38 -9.29
N LYS A 104 -5.41 13.48 -9.57
CA LYS A 104 -6.70 13.43 -8.89
C LYS A 104 -6.55 12.89 -7.47
N THR A 105 -7.29 13.49 -6.54
CA THR A 105 -7.39 13.01 -5.16
C THR A 105 -8.69 12.22 -4.99
N VAL A 106 -8.58 11.04 -4.38
CA VAL A 106 -9.71 10.20 -3.99
C VAL A 106 -9.72 10.13 -2.46
N CYS A 107 -10.87 10.41 -1.86
CA CYS A 107 -11.08 10.35 -0.42
C CYS A 107 -12.26 9.40 -0.13
N LEU A 108 -11.98 8.30 0.56
CA LEU A 108 -12.97 7.26 0.85
C LEU A 108 -12.92 6.88 2.33
N ASN A 109 -14.09 6.63 2.90
CA ASN A 109 -14.24 6.02 4.22
C ASN A 109 -14.25 4.49 4.07
N ASP A 110 -13.12 3.94 3.64
CA ASP A 110 -12.98 2.52 3.34
C ASP A 110 -11.55 2.06 3.64
N ILE A 111 -11.43 1.15 4.60
CA ILE A 111 -10.13 0.59 5.00
C ILE A 111 -9.58 -0.42 3.97
N GLU A 112 -10.44 -1.03 3.15
CA GLU A 112 -9.99 -1.85 2.01
C GLU A 112 -9.34 -0.96 0.94
N PHE A 113 -9.83 0.27 0.76
CA PHE A 113 -9.17 1.26 -0.09
C PHE A 113 -7.77 1.63 0.44
N GLU A 114 -7.61 1.86 1.75
CA GLU A 114 -6.28 2.10 2.34
C GLU A 114 -5.32 0.92 2.06
N LYS A 115 -5.78 -0.32 2.30
CA LYS A 115 -4.99 -1.53 2.01
C LYS A 115 -4.56 -1.61 0.55
N ALA A 116 -5.49 -1.37 -0.37
CA ALA A 116 -5.21 -1.42 -1.80
C ALA A 116 -4.14 -0.40 -2.20
N VAL A 117 -4.21 0.83 -1.68
CA VAL A 117 -3.22 1.89 -2.00
C VAL A 117 -1.85 1.58 -1.42
N ILE A 118 -1.79 1.06 -0.19
CA ILE A 118 -0.52 0.62 0.42
C ILE A 118 0.11 -0.52 -0.38
N LEU A 119 -0.69 -1.46 -0.88
CA LEU A 119 -0.20 -2.56 -1.72
C LEU A 119 0.28 -2.05 -3.10
N TYR A 120 -0.47 -1.14 -3.73
CA TYR A 120 -0.03 -0.45 -4.95
C TYR A 120 1.30 0.28 -4.75
N ASN A 121 1.43 1.03 -3.65
CA ASN A 121 2.68 1.74 -3.33
C ASN A 121 3.85 0.76 -3.09
N THR A 122 3.58 -0.40 -2.50
CA THR A 122 4.58 -1.48 -2.36
C THR A 122 5.06 -1.95 -3.73
N ALA A 123 4.14 -2.15 -4.68
CA ALA A 123 4.47 -2.49 -6.06
C ALA A 123 5.32 -1.40 -6.73
N ALA A 124 4.96 -0.12 -6.53
CA ALA A 124 5.69 1.02 -7.08
C ALA A 124 7.14 1.06 -6.56
N ILE A 125 7.36 0.91 -5.25
CA ILE A 125 8.73 0.89 -4.69
C ILE A 125 9.52 -0.30 -5.24
N HIS A 126 8.91 -1.50 -5.32
CA HIS A 126 9.59 -2.66 -5.91
C HIS A 126 9.94 -2.43 -7.38
N SER A 127 9.05 -1.86 -8.19
CA SER A 127 9.36 -1.52 -9.59
C SER A 127 10.53 -0.53 -9.69
N PHE A 128 10.60 0.45 -8.78
CA PHE A 128 11.70 1.40 -8.70
C PHE A 128 13.02 0.70 -8.35
N LEU A 129 13.05 -0.11 -7.29
CA LEU A 129 14.25 -0.84 -6.86
C LEU A 129 14.76 -1.81 -7.93
N GLY A 130 13.83 -2.50 -8.62
CA GLY A 130 14.18 -3.36 -9.76
C GLY A 130 14.80 -2.57 -10.91
N SER A 131 14.31 -1.35 -11.15
CA SER A 131 14.76 -0.51 -12.27
C SER A 131 16.11 0.18 -12.06
N VAL A 132 16.45 0.55 -10.81
CA VAL A 132 17.71 1.25 -10.49
C VAL A 132 18.88 0.30 -10.29
N GLU A 133 18.63 -1.00 -10.20
CA GLU A 133 19.70 -1.98 -10.03
C GLU A 133 20.53 -2.10 -11.32
N THR A 134 21.86 -2.04 -11.15
CA THR A 134 22.82 -2.07 -12.27
C THR A 134 22.83 -3.41 -12.99
N ARG A 135 22.46 -4.47 -12.28
CA ARG A 135 22.38 -5.86 -12.75
C ARG A 135 23.71 -6.42 -13.27
N ASN A 136 24.83 -5.72 -13.10
CA ASN A 136 26.16 -6.08 -13.63
C ASN A 136 26.71 -7.42 -13.10
N SER A 137 26.12 -7.94 -12.02
CA SER A 137 26.43 -9.23 -11.43
C SER A 137 25.23 -10.16 -11.48
N ALA A 138 25.48 -11.47 -11.40
CA ALA A 138 24.42 -12.47 -11.28
C ALA A 138 23.52 -12.20 -10.07
N GLU A 139 24.08 -11.64 -8.98
CA GLU A 139 23.31 -11.27 -7.79
C GLU A 139 22.42 -10.04 -8.05
N GLY A 140 22.95 -8.99 -8.67
CA GLY A 140 22.14 -7.83 -9.05
C GLY A 140 21.00 -8.18 -10.01
N MET A 141 21.21 -9.14 -10.93
CA MET A 141 20.14 -9.67 -11.77
C MET A 141 19.04 -10.36 -10.96
N LYS A 142 19.42 -11.21 -10.00
CA LYS A 142 18.45 -11.91 -9.13
C LYS A 142 17.66 -10.94 -8.27
N VAL A 143 18.33 -9.94 -7.68
CA VAL A 143 17.69 -8.90 -6.86
C VAL A 143 16.68 -8.10 -7.69
N SER A 144 17.08 -7.64 -8.87
CA SER A 144 16.20 -6.91 -9.80
C SER A 144 14.98 -7.76 -10.21
N CYS A 145 15.20 -9.01 -10.59
CA CYS A 145 14.13 -9.97 -10.93
C CYS A 145 13.17 -10.20 -9.74
N THR A 146 13.71 -10.38 -8.53
CA THR A 146 12.90 -10.55 -7.31
C THR A 146 12.02 -9.33 -7.05
N HIS A 147 12.55 -8.12 -7.25
CA HIS A 147 11.78 -6.90 -7.14
C HIS A 147 10.65 -6.81 -8.16
N PHE A 148 10.92 -7.10 -9.43
CA PHE A 148 9.87 -7.10 -10.45
C PHE A 148 8.81 -8.17 -10.20
N GLN A 149 9.19 -9.38 -9.75
CA GLN A 149 8.24 -10.42 -9.35
C GLN A 149 7.35 -9.99 -8.17
N ASN A 150 7.94 -9.34 -7.17
CA ASN A 150 7.17 -8.80 -6.04
C ASN A 150 6.22 -7.68 -6.46
N ALA A 151 6.63 -6.81 -7.38
CA ALA A 151 5.77 -5.78 -7.95
C ALA A 151 4.62 -6.40 -8.77
N ALA A 152 4.91 -7.40 -9.60
CA ALA A 152 3.92 -8.12 -10.39
C ALA A 152 2.85 -8.77 -9.49
N TRP A 153 3.28 -9.45 -8.43
CA TRP A 153 2.37 -10.04 -7.44
C TRP A 153 1.50 -8.97 -6.77
N ALA A 154 2.08 -7.85 -6.34
CA ALA A 154 1.32 -6.80 -5.69
C ALA A 154 0.26 -6.18 -6.63
N PHE A 155 0.57 -5.92 -7.91
CA PHE A 155 -0.43 -5.45 -8.89
C PHE A 155 -1.52 -6.48 -9.15
N GLN A 156 -1.16 -7.77 -9.26
CA GLN A 156 -2.12 -8.85 -9.38
C GLN A 156 -3.09 -8.86 -8.19
N THR A 157 -2.57 -8.79 -6.97
CA THR A 157 -3.39 -8.81 -5.75
C THR A 157 -4.30 -7.58 -5.67
N VAL A 158 -3.82 -6.39 -6.06
CA VAL A 158 -4.69 -5.19 -6.15
C VAL A 158 -5.86 -5.43 -7.12
N ARG A 159 -5.59 -6.06 -8.27
CA ARG A 159 -6.60 -6.36 -9.29
C ARG A 159 -7.62 -7.41 -8.84
N ASP A 160 -7.14 -8.46 -8.18
CA ASP A 160 -7.93 -9.66 -7.90
C ASP A 160 -8.74 -9.53 -6.60
N GLU A 161 -8.25 -8.75 -5.61
CA GLU A 161 -8.84 -8.68 -4.26
C GLU A 161 -9.60 -7.36 -3.95
N PHE A 162 -9.39 -6.29 -4.71
CA PHE A 162 -9.93 -4.96 -4.38
C PHE A 162 -10.82 -4.36 -5.48
N SER A 163 -11.63 -3.36 -5.12
CA SER A 163 -12.53 -2.70 -6.07
C SER A 163 -11.79 -1.91 -7.15
N SER A 164 -12.19 -2.08 -8.41
CA SER A 164 -11.69 -1.31 -9.54
C SER A 164 -12.18 0.15 -9.55
N ASP A 165 -13.22 0.47 -8.78
CA ASP A 165 -13.87 1.78 -8.81
C ASP A 165 -13.13 2.85 -7.99
N TYR A 166 -12.12 2.45 -7.21
CA TYR A 166 -11.34 3.35 -6.37
C TYR A 166 -10.58 4.40 -7.17
N PHE A 167 -9.98 4.02 -8.30
CA PHE A 167 -9.37 4.96 -9.22
C PHE A 167 -9.68 4.58 -10.66
N SER A 168 -9.79 5.58 -11.53
CA SER A 168 -10.03 5.35 -12.97
C SER A 168 -8.89 4.58 -13.66
N ASP A 169 -7.67 4.59 -13.10
CA ASP A 169 -6.52 3.84 -13.59
C ASP A 169 -6.41 2.43 -12.99
N TRP A 170 -7.35 1.99 -12.14
CA TRP A 170 -7.37 0.67 -11.52
C TRP A 170 -8.33 -0.31 -12.21
N THR A 171 -8.57 -0.09 -13.49
CA THR A 171 -9.30 -1.07 -14.30
C THR A 171 -8.52 -2.38 -14.38
N PHE A 172 -9.26 -3.48 -14.58
CA PHE A 172 -8.67 -4.81 -14.74
C PHE A 172 -7.58 -4.84 -15.82
N ASP A 173 -7.81 -4.15 -16.93
CA ASP A 173 -6.88 -4.09 -18.06
C ASP A 173 -5.58 -3.35 -17.70
N ILE A 174 -5.68 -2.21 -17.01
CA ILE A 174 -4.50 -1.44 -16.62
C ILE A 174 -3.68 -2.21 -15.60
N LEU A 175 -4.30 -2.75 -14.55
CA LEU A 175 -3.57 -3.53 -13.54
C LEU A 175 -2.96 -4.81 -14.12
N SER A 176 -3.64 -5.46 -15.07
CA SER A 176 -3.07 -6.60 -15.81
C SER A 176 -1.90 -6.19 -16.68
N PHE A 177 -1.99 -5.05 -17.36
CA PHE A 177 -0.88 -4.49 -18.12
C PHE A 177 0.32 -4.20 -17.21
N LEU A 178 0.12 -3.55 -16.06
CA LEU A 178 1.18 -3.27 -15.10
C LEU A 178 1.83 -4.55 -14.57
N GLN A 179 1.01 -5.56 -14.26
CA GLN A 179 1.49 -6.87 -13.84
C GLN A 179 2.35 -7.56 -14.91
N GLN A 180 1.89 -7.58 -16.17
CA GLN A 180 2.66 -8.15 -17.28
C GLN A 180 3.93 -7.35 -17.57
N LEU A 181 3.87 -6.02 -17.48
CA LEU A 181 5.04 -5.16 -17.62
C LEU A 181 6.11 -5.53 -16.60
N MET A 182 5.72 -5.78 -15.34
CA MET A 182 6.67 -6.23 -14.32
C MET A 182 7.22 -7.63 -14.63
N LEU A 183 6.43 -8.57 -15.15
CA LEU A 183 6.91 -9.92 -15.48
C LEU A 183 7.90 -9.99 -16.64
N VAL A 184 7.83 -9.04 -17.59
CA VAL A 184 8.75 -8.97 -18.74
C VAL A 184 9.98 -8.09 -18.48
N SER A 185 10.04 -7.43 -17.31
CA SER A 185 11.14 -6.57 -16.87
C SER A 185 12.29 -7.36 -16.21
#